data_AF-A0A067DV12-F1
#
_entry.id   AF-A0A067DV12-F1
#
_cell.length_a   1.000
_cell.length_b   1.000
_cell.length_c   1.000
_cell.angle_alpha   90.00
_cell.angle_beta   90.00
_cell.angle_gamma   90.00
#
_symmetry.space_group_name_H-M   'P 1'
#
loop_
_entity.id
_entity.type
_entity.pdbx_description
1 polymer ?
#
loop_
_entity_poly.entity_id
_entity_poly.type
_entity_poly.pdbx_seq_one_letter_code
_entity_poly.pdbx_strand_id
1 'polypeptide(L)'
;MVAQLEHQFRLGRLSIQGLWFYCQPMLGSMQAVSAVIHKASANNFTGSAVLNLLQSQAKAMAGDNTVRSLLEKMTQCASNAYLGILE
;
A
#
# COMPACT_ATOMS: atom_id res chain seq x y z
N MET A 1 -2.11 1.53 13.76
CA MET A 1 -3.46 0.99 14.00
C MET A 1 -3.46 -0.18 14.99
N VAL A 2 -2.59 -1.20 14.85
CA VAL A 2 -2.55 -2.35 15.78
C VAL A 2 -2.36 -1.93 17.24
N ALA A 3 -1.43 -1.01 17.55
CA ALA A 3 -1.24 -0.51 18.92
C ALA A 3 -2.47 0.20 19.51
N GLN A 4 -3.30 0.85 18.67
CA GLN A 4 -4.53 1.50 19.10
C GLN A 4 -5.64 0.47 19.38
N LEU A 5 -5.73 -0.56 18.54
CA LEU A 5 -6.65 -1.69 18.76
C LEU A 5 -6.30 -2.44 20.04
N GLU A 6 -5.01 -2.69 20.29
CA GLU A 6 -4.54 -3.33 21.51
C GLU A 6 -4.88 -2.51 22.76
N HIS A 7 -4.73 -1.18 22.70
CA HIS A 7 -5.14 -0.31 23.79
C HIS A 7 -6.66 -0.37 24.05
N GLN A 8 -7.49 -0.36 23.01
CA GLN A 8 -8.95 -0.50 23.15
C GLN A 8 -9.37 -1.90 23.65
N PHE A 9 -8.63 -2.94 23.27
CA PHE A 9 -8.81 -4.28 23.79
C PHE A 9 -8.51 -4.36 25.28
N ARG A 10 -7.40 -3.77 25.73
CA ARG A 10 -7.05 -3.69 27.16
C ARG A 10 -8.09 -2.92 28.00
N LEU A 11 -8.78 -1.96 27.40
CA LEU A 11 -9.87 -1.22 28.04
C LEU A 11 -11.21 -1.98 28.03
N GLY A 12 -11.29 -3.18 27.44
CA GLY A 12 -12.52 -3.96 27.32
C GLY A 12 -13.56 -3.38 26.35
N ARG A 13 -13.17 -2.40 25.51
CA ARG A 13 -14.06 -1.68 24.60
C ARG A 13 -14.02 -2.18 23.16
N LEU A 14 -13.23 -3.23 22.88
CA LEU A 14 -13.07 -3.77 21.54
C LEU A 14 -13.96 -4.99 21.31
N SER A 15 -15.01 -4.83 20.50
CA SER A 15 -15.82 -5.94 19.97
C SER A 15 -15.19 -6.50 18.68
N ILE A 16 -15.42 -7.78 18.40
CA ILE A 16 -15.03 -8.46 17.14
C ILE A 16 -15.58 -7.73 15.89
N GLN A 17 -16.80 -7.19 15.98
CA GLN A 17 -17.38 -6.40 14.90
C GLN A 17 -16.64 -5.07 14.69
N GLY A 18 -16.19 -4.44 15.78
CA GLY A 18 -15.37 -3.23 15.73
C GLY A 18 -14.00 -3.50 15.13
N LEU A 19 -13.36 -4.61 15.49
CA LEU A 19 -12.11 -5.05 14.89
C LEU A 19 -12.23 -5.22 13.37
N TRP A 20 -13.28 -5.91 12.91
CA TRP A 20 -13.54 -6.09 11.48
C TRP A 20 -13.68 -4.73 10.76
N PHE A 21 -14.49 -3.82 11.31
CA PHE A 21 -14.69 -2.49 10.76
C PHE A 21 -13.38 -1.68 10.66
N TYR A 22 -12.56 -1.69 11.72
CA TYR A 22 -11.27 -1.00 11.70
C TYR A 22 -10.27 -1.58 10.70
N CYS A 23 -10.35 -2.88 10.41
CA CYS A 23 -9.46 -3.56 9.46
C CYS A 23 -9.86 -3.37 8.00
N GLN A 24 -11.14 -3.07 7.69
CA GLN A 24 -11.63 -2.91 6.30
C GLN A 24 -10.78 -1.97 5.43
N PRO A 25 -10.48 -0.71 5.82
CA PRO A 25 -9.71 0.21 4.97
C PRO A 25 -8.25 -0.23 4.81
N MET A 26 -7.68 -0.88 5.82
CA MET A 26 -6.31 -1.41 5.76
C MET A 26 -6.21 -2.60 4.82
N LEU A 27 -7.26 -3.44 4.75
CA LEU A 27 -7.30 -4.63 3.92
C LEU A 27 -7.15 -4.29 2.44
N GLY A 28 -7.87 -3.27 1.94
CA GLY A 28 -7.77 -2.84 0.54
C GLY A 28 -6.39 -2.29 0.18
N SER A 29 -5.82 -1.46 1.06
CA SER A 29 -4.48 -0.91 0.87
C SER A 29 -3.40 -1.99 0.87
N MET A 30 -3.46 -2.94 1.80
CA MET A 30 -2.50 -4.06 1.85
C MET A 30 -2.65 -5.01 0.68
N GLN A 31 -3.87 -5.31 0.24
CA GLN A 31 -4.11 -6.14 -0.94
C GLN A 31 -3.53 -5.50 -2.21
N ALA A 32 -3.71 -4.19 -2.38
CA ALA A 32 -3.13 -3.48 -3.51
C ALA A 32 -1.59 -3.55 -3.51
N VAL A 33 -0.95 -3.32 -2.37
CA VAL A 33 0.51 -3.44 -2.24
C VAL A 33 0.98 -4.88 -2.47
N SER A 34 0.27 -5.88 -1.92
CA SER A 34 0.58 -7.29 -2.14
C SER A 34 0.49 -7.67 -3.62
N ALA A 35 -0.50 -7.17 -4.35
CA ALA A 35 -0.66 -7.44 -5.78
C ALA A 35 0.49 -6.82 -6.59
N VAL A 36 0.93 -5.60 -6.25
CA VAL A 36 2.10 -4.94 -6.85
C VAL A 36 3.36 -5.76 -6.62
N ILE A 37 3.61 -6.17 -5.37
CA ILE A 37 4.80 -6.95 -5.00
C ILE A 37 4.79 -8.31 -5.71
N HIS A 38 3.65 -9.00 -5.72
CA HIS A 38 3.54 -10.30 -6.40
C HIS A 38 3.79 -10.17 -7.90
N LYS A 39 3.24 -9.14 -8.56
CA LYS A 39 3.51 -8.89 -9.98
C LYS A 39 4.98 -8.51 -10.23
N ALA A 40 5.58 -7.70 -9.36
CA ALA A 40 6.99 -7.34 -9.45
C ALA A 40 7.89 -8.57 -9.31
N SER A 41 7.61 -9.44 -8.33
CA SER A 41 8.37 -10.66 -8.09
C SER A 41 8.19 -11.68 -9.22
N ALA A 42 6.97 -11.90 -9.69
CA ALA A 42 6.70 -12.87 -10.75
C ALA A 42 7.38 -12.50 -12.08
N ASN A 43 7.48 -11.20 -12.38
CA ASN A 43 8.10 -10.69 -13.60
C ASN A 43 9.57 -10.29 -13.42
N ASN A 44 10.16 -10.50 -12.23
CA ASN A 44 11.51 -10.05 -11.86
C ASN A 44 11.76 -8.58 -12.24
N PHE A 45 10.77 -7.71 -12.02
CA PHE A 45 10.92 -6.30 -12.36
C PHE A 45 11.98 -5.68 -11.45
N THR A 46 12.99 -5.10 -12.08
CA THR A 46 14.04 -4.35 -11.42
C THR A 46 14.04 -2.92 -11.94
N GLY A 47 14.27 -2.01 -11.00
CA GLY A 47 14.46 -0.60 -11.31
C GLY A 47 13.31 0.11 -12.00
N SER A 48 13.55 0.68 -13.19
CA SER A 48 12.54 1.44 -13.94
C SER A 48 11.29 0.61 -14.28
N ALA A 49 11.43 -0.71 -14.42
CA ALA A 49 10.28 -1.59 -14.62
C ALA A 49 9.33 -1.62 -13.40
N VAL A 50 9.87 -1.46 -12.18
CA VAL A 50 9.07 -1.37 -10.95
C VAL A 50 8.32 -0.04 -10.89
N LEU A 51 8.94 1.06 -11.30
CA LEU A 51 8.29 2.38 -11.42
C LEU A 51 7.12 2.32 -12.41
N ASN A 52 7.33 1.73 -13.58
CA ASN A 52 6.28 1.61 -14.59
C ASN A 52 5.12 0.72 -14.11
N LEU A 53 5.42 -0.36 -13.38
CA LEU A 53 4.39 -1.20 -12.77
C LEU A 53 3.59 -0.44 -11.70
N LEU A 54 4.24 0.31 -10.81
CA LEU A 54 3.56 1.13 -9.80
C LEU A 54 2.64 2.16 -10.45
N GLN A 55 3.12 2.86 -11.49
CA GLN A 55 2.34 3.85 -12.23
C GLN A 55 1.15 3.21 -12.96
N SER A 56 1.35 2.04 -13.58
CA SER A 56 0.30 1.30 -14.27
C SER A 56 -0.78 0.81 -13.29
N GLN A 57 -0.36 0.29 -12.13
CA GLN A 57 -1.29 -0.12 -11.09
C GLN A 57 -2.03 1.08 -10.48
N ALA A 58 -1.39 2.23 -10.31
CA ALA A 58 -2.05 3.45 -9.84
C ALA A 58 -3.15 3.92 -10.82
N LYS A 59 -2.90 3.83 -12.13
CA LYS A 59 -3.91 4.10 -13.17
C LYS A 59 -5.05 3.08 -13.15
N ALA A 60 -4.75 1.80 -13.00
CA ALA A 60 -5.77 0.75 -12.90
C ALA A 60 -6.65 0.89 -11.65
N MET A 61 -6.13 1.51 -10.59
CA MET A 61 -6.83 1.73 -9.33
C MET A 61 -7.37 3.17 -9.19
N ALA A 62 -7.58 3.89 -10.30
CA ALA A 62 -8.07 5.27 -10.28
C ALA A 62 -9.40 5.48 -9.54
N GLY A 63 -10.22 4.42 -9.42
CA GLY A 63 -11.47 4.45 -8.66
C GLY A 63 -11.30 4.44 -7.13
N ASP A 64 -10.15 3.96 -6.62
CA ASP A 64 -9.84 3.95 -5.19
C ASP A 64 -8.77 5.01 -4.88
N ASN A 65 -9.24 6.18 -4.43
CA ASN A 65 -8.37 7.33 -4.15
C ASN A 65 -7.34 7.05 -3.05
N THR A 66 -7.65 6.17 -2.09
CA THR A 66 -6.74 5.83 -1.00
C THR A 66 -5.59 4.97 -1.51
N VAL A 67 -5.92 3.94 -2.30
CA VAL A 67 -4.91 3.07 -2.92
C VAL A 67 -4.08 3.84 -3.96
N ARG A 68 -4.72 4.69 -4.77
CA ARG A 68 -4.03 5.54 -5.75
C ARG A 68 -3.01 6.46 -5.05
N SER A 69 -3.42 7.19 -4.01
CA SER A 69 -2.53 8.08 -3.27
C SER A 69 -1.36 7.33 -2.62
N LEU A 70 -1.58 6.10 -2.15
CA LEU A 70 -0.54 5.23 -1.63
C LEU A 70 0.48 4.84 -2.71
N LEU A 71 0.00 4.39 -3.88
CA LEU A 71 0.86 4.00 -5.00
C LEU A 71 1.63 5.19 -5.58
N GLU A 72 1.02 6.37 -5.64
CA GLU A 72 1.68 7.61 -6.06
C GLU A 72 2.83 7.97 -5.09
N LYS A 73 2.61 7.88 -3.77
CA LYS A 73 3.68 8.09 -2.79
C LYS A 73 4.82 7.09 -2.92
N MET A 74 4.52 5.81 -3.14
CA MET A 74 5.56 4.79 -3.38
C MET A 74 6.36 5.09 -4.65
N THR A 75 5.69 5.54 -5.71
CA THR A 75 6.33 5.94 -6.97
C THR A 75 7.25 7.15 -6.77
N GLN A 76 6.80 8.16 -6.02
CA GLN A 76 7.60 9.34 -5.70
C GLN A 76 8.87 8.96 -4.92
N CYS A 77 8.75 8.12 -3.89
CA CYS A 77 9.90 7.64 -3.12
C CYS A 77 10.90 6.85 -3.98
N ALA A 78 10.39 5.95 -4.83
CA ALA A 78 11.24 5.18 -5.74
C ALA A 78 11.92 6.07 -6.79
N SER A 79 11.20 7.06 -7.34
CA SER A 79 11.75 8.03 -8.29
C SER A 79 12.84 8.90 -7.66
N ASN A 80 12.67 9.30 -6.40
CA ASN A 80 13.69 10.07 -5.68
C ASN A 80 14.99 9.29 -5.50
N ALA A 81 14.92 7.99 -5.24
CA ALA A 81 16.09 7.12 -5.19
C ALA A 81 16.76 6.98 -6.57
N TYR A 82 15.99 7.01 -7.66
CA TYR A 82 16.51 7.03 -9.04
C TYR A 82 17.20 8.35 -9.39
N LEU A 83 16.58 9.48 -9.04
CA LEU A 83 17.12 10.82 -9.30
C LEU A 83 18.40 11.07 -8.51
N GLY A 84 18.47 10.62 -7.26
CA GLY A 84 19.69 10.73 -6.43
C GLY A 84 20.87 9.87 -6.89
N ILE A 85 20.70 8.96 -7.86
CA ILE A 85 21.81 8.26 -8.53
C ILE A 85 22.26 9.02 -9.79
N LEU A 86 21.40 9.88 -10.34
CA LEU A 86 21.66 10.66 -11.55
C LEU A 86 22.31 12.02 -11.24
N GLU A 87 22.06 12.59 -10.05
CA GLU A 87 22.73 13.78 -9.49
C GLU A 87 24.08 13.43 -8.83
#